data_AF-A0A959WUR5-F1
#
_entry.id   AF-A0A959WUR5-F1
#
_cell.length_a   1.000
_cell.length_b   1.000
_cell.length_c   1.000
_cell.angle_alpha   90.00
_cell.angle_beta   90.00
_cell.angle_gamma   90.00
#
_symmetry.space_group_name_H-M   'P 1'
#
loop_
_entity.id
_entity.type
_entity.pdbx_description
1 polymer ?
#
loop_
_entity_poly.entity_id
_entity_poly.type
_entity_poly.pdbx_seq_one_letter_code
_entity_poly.pdbx_strand_id
1 'polypeptide(L)'
;MCPTLLARLQTRLATMIVPGLVACAWGLATRDAAWPAFVGLMLVCGAALDAGVYRPLVRWQPAWLGVAMAVFEWALVVGLAEMLGFPRGEAATTAAYWLAWTVAQGVRVALLPVLFVTRLEEGGELGRSRWWIPDGQRQLSAHPGDGEALPERLSALWARPAHDDGPLDAPSRIAPIPPEFLAVLRPGRRDES
;
A
#
# COMPACT_ATOMS: atom_id res chain seq x y z
N MET A 1 0.58 1.58 5.14
CA MET A 1 0.40 2.79 4.31
C MET A 1 1.04 2.51 2.97
N CYS A 2 0.30 2.75 1.88
CA CYS A 2 0.81 2.47 0.54
C CYS A 2 1.96 3.45 0.19
N PRO A 3 3.17 2.96 -0.14
CA PRO A 3 4.34 3.79 -0.34
C PRO A 3 4.29 4.56 -1.68
N THR A 4 3.51 4.08 -2.64
CA THR A 4 3.42 4.68 -3.98
C THR A 4 2.12 5.45 -4.18
N LEU A 5 2.18 6.48 -5.04
CA LEU A 5 1.02 7.27 -5.47
C LEU A 5 -0.05 6.37 -6.10
N LEU A 6 0.38 5.43 -6.95
CA LEU A 6 -0.52 4.52 -7.66
C LEU A 6 -1.33 3.66 -6.69
N ALA A 7 -0.68 3.06 -5.70
CA ALA A 7 -1.37 2.25 -4.70
C ALA A 7 -2.37 3.07 -3.86
N ARG A 8 -2.06 4.34 -3.55
CA ARG A 8 -3.02 5.24 -2.87
C ARG A 8 -4.27 5.47 -3.73
N LEU A 9 -4.08 5.84 -5.00
CA LEU A 9 -5.18 6.07 -5.94
C LEU A 9 -6.01 4.80 -6.19
N GLN A 10 -5.37 3.65 -6.39
CA GLN A 10 -6.04 2.35 -6.54
C GLN A 10 -6.87 2.01 -5.30
N THR A 11 -6.31 2.22 -4.10
CA THR A 11 -7.05 1.99 -2.85
C THR A 11 -8.26 2.90 -2.75
N ARG A 12 -8.10 4.20 -3.03
CA ARG A 12 -9.18 5.18 -2.95
C ARG A 12 -10.31 4.83 -3.92
N LEU A 13 -9.97 4.54 -5.19
CA LEU A 13 -10.93 4.06 -6.18
C LEU A 13 -11.66 2.80 -5.69
N ALA A 14 -10.92 1.78 -5.24
CA ALA A 14 -11.51 0.52 -4.76
C ALA A 14 -12.48 0.75 -3.59
N THR A 15 -12.10 1.60 -2.62
CA THR A 15 -12.96 1.90 -1.46
C THR A 15 -14.20 2.72 -1.81
N MET A 16 -14.18 3.46 -2.92
CA MET A 16 -15.31 4.27 -3.39
C MET A 16 -16.29 3.50 -4.27
N ILE A 17 -15.98 2.27 -4.68
CA ILE A 17 -16.90 1.43 -5.47
C ILE A 17 -18.21 1.22 -4.70
N VAL A 18 -18.16 0.78 -3.44
CA VAL A 18 -19.36 0.49 -2.66
C VAL A 18 -20.20 1.76 -2.41
N PRO A 19 -19.64 2.87 -1.87
CA PRO A 19 -20.39 4.13 -1.75
C PRO A 19 -20.94 4.64 -3.08
N GLY A 20 -20.18 4.51 -4.18
CA GLY A 20 -20.61 4.90 -5.52
C GLY A 20 -21.81 4.12 -6.01
N LEU A 21 -21.79 2.79 -5.88
CA LEU A 21 -22.92 1.93 -6.23
C LEU A 21 -24.16 2.25 -5.38
N VAL A 22 -23.99 2.46 -4.07
CA VAL A 22 -25.09 2.85 -3.17
C VAL A 22 -25.68 4.21 -3.58
N ALA A 23 -24.83 5.20 -3.86
CA ALA A 23 -25.30 6.53 -4.28
C ALA A 23 -25.97 6.51 -5.66
N CYS A 24 -25.48 5.68 -6.60
CA CYS A 24 -26.14 5.47 -7.89
C CYS A 24 -27.51 4.81 -7.71
N ALA A 25 -27.60 3.74 -6.93
CA ALA A 25 -28.87 3.06 -6.66
C ALA A 25 -29.88 3.99 -5.97
N TRP A 26 -29.41 4.77 -5.00
CA TRP A 26 -30.23 5.75 -4.30
C TRP A 26 -30.66 6.90 -5.21
N GLY A 27 -29.75 7.44 -6.02
CA GLY A 27 -30.07 8.47 -7.01
C GLY A 27 -31.06 8.00 -8.08
N LEU A 28 -30.99 6.74 -8.49
CA LEU A 28 -31.99 6.12 -9.37
C LEU A 28 -33.35 6.01 -8.68
N ALA A 29 -33.38 5.56 -7.43
CA ALA A 29 -34.61 5.41 -6.65
C ALA A 29 -35.31 6.75 -6.37
N THR A 30 -34.55 7.81 -6.07
CA THR A 30 -35.09 9.16 -5.82
C THR A 30 -35.18 10.02 -7.07
N ARG A 31 -34.76 9.52 -8.24
CA ARG A 31 -34.62 10.26 -9.51
C ARG A 31 -33.80 11.54 -9.38
N ASP A 32 -32.73 11.50 -8.60
CA ASP A 32 -31.93 12.68 -8.30
C ASP A 32 -30.43 12.39 -8.44
N ALA A 33 -29.88 12.92 -9.54
CA ALA A 33 -28.49 12.74 -9.95
C ALA A 33 -27.48 13.43 -9.01
N ALA A 34 -27.92 14.27 -8.08
CA ALA A 34 -27.00 14.92 -7.14
C ALA A 34 -26.31 13.92 -6.20
N TRP A 35 -26.88 12.73 -5.94
CA TRP A 35 -26.25 11.71 -5.10
C TRP A 35 -24.98 11.10 -5.72
N PRO A 36 -25.02 10.51 -6.94
CA PRO A 36 -23.81 10.00 -7.56
C PRO A 36 -22.81 11.12 -7.90
N ALA A 37 -23.28 12.32 -8.26
CA ALA A 37 -22.41 13.47 -8.50
C ALA A 37 -21.65 13.88 -7.22
N PHE A 38 -22.29 13.85 -6.06
CA PHE A 38 -21.65 14.13 -4.77
C PHE A 38 -20.56 13.10 -4.43
N VAL A 39 -20.80 11.81 -4.65
CA VAL A 39 -19.75 10.78 -4.46
C VAL A 39 -18.62 10.94 -5.47
N GLY A 40 -18.93 11.34 -6.71
CA GLY A 40 -17.92 11.73 -7.70
C GLY A 40 -17.03 12.88 -7.22
N LEU A 41 -17.64 13.92 -6.64
CA LEU A 41 -16.91 15.04 -6.03
C LEU A 41 -16.00 14.57 -4.89
N MET A 42 -16.50 13.72 -3.99
CA MET A 42 -15.70 13.10 -2.92
C MET A 42 -14.48 12.36 -3.48
N LEU A 43 -14.70 11.55 -4.52
CA LEU A 43 -13.63 10.78 -5.16
C LEU A 43 -12.55 11.69 -5.78
N VAL A 44 -12.97 12.70 -6.56
CA VAL A 44 -12.04 13.63 -7.23
C VAL A 44 -11.28 14.47 -6.21
N CYS A 45 -11.97 15.06 -5.24
CA CYS A 45 -11.37 15.83 -4.16
C CYS A 45 -10.33 15.00 -3.39
N GLY A 46 -10.74 13.81 -2.95
CA GLY A 46 -9.89 12.89 -2.24
C GLY A 46 -8.65 12.45 -3.03
N ALA A 47 -8.81 12.14 -4.32
CA ALA A 47 -7.70 11.77 -5.20
C ALA A 47 -6.74 12.94 -5.42
N ALA A 48 -7.26 14.16 -5.56
CA ALA A 48 -6.45 15.37 -5.66
C ALA A 48 -5.64 15.63 -4.38
N LEU A 49 -6.25 15.46 -3.20
CA LEU A 49 -5.57 15.58 -1.91
C LEU A 49 -4.49 14.51 -1.74
N ASP A 50 -4.78 13.26 -2.09
CA ASP A 50 -3.81 12.16 -2.05
C ASP A 50 -2.59 12.45 -2.94
N ALA A 51 -2.82 13.02 -4.13
CA ALA A 51 -1.76 13.30 -5.09
C ALA A 51 -0.97 14.58 -4.78
N GLY A 52 -1.65 15.66 -4.42
CA GLY A 52 -1.07 16.99 -4.28
C GLY A 52 -0.64 17.36 -2.87
N VAL A 53 -1.41 16.96 -1.85
CA VAL A 53 -1.24 17.47 -0.47
C VAL A 53 -0.62 16.43 0.43
N TYR A 54 -1.16 15.22 0.46
CA TYR A 54 -0.78 14.22 1.45
C TYR A 54 0.56 13.55 1.16
N ARG A 55 0.91 13.40 -0.12
CA ARG A 55 2.20 12.84 -0.52
C ARG A 55 3.40 13.65 0.01
N PRO A 56 3.47 14.98 -0.17
CA PRO A 56 4.58 15.76 0.36
C PRO A 56 4.49 15.97 1.88
N LEU A 57 3.29 16.10 2.43
CA LEU A 57 3.11 16.51 3.82
C LEU A 57 3.28 15.34 4.82
N VAL A 58 2.84 14.13 4.45
CA VAL A 58 2.70 13.02 5.39
C VAL A 58 3.47 11.79 4.88
N ARG A 59 4.74 11.68 5.30
CA ARG A 59 5.59 10.53 4.97
C ARG A 59 5.15 9.25 5.70
N TRP A 60 4.70 9.39 6.94
CA TRP A 60 4.15 8.30 7.75
C TRP A 60 2.82 8.73 8.35
N GLN A 61 1.77 7.93 8.15
CA GLN A 61 0.41 8.28 8.57
C GLN A 61 -0.05 7.32 9.68
N PRO A 62 -0.09 7.77 10.94
CA PRO A 62 -0.71 6.98 12.01
C PRO A 62 -2.22 6.86 11.79
N ALA A 63 -2.84 5.85 12.41
CA ALA A 63 -4.27 5.59 12.28
C ALA A 63 -5.13 6.81 12.66
N TRP A 64 -4.75 7.54 13.72
CA TRP A 64 -5.48 8.73 14.17
C TRP A 64 -5.45 9.89 13.15
N LEU A 65 -4.36 10.01 12.37
CA LEU A 65 -4.23 11.07 11.36
C LEU A 65 -5.24 10.86 10.21
N GLY A 66 -5.71 9.62 10.00
CA GLY A 66 -6.80 9.33 9.07
C GLY A 66 -8.10 10.04 9.42
N VAL A 67 -8.42 10.22 10.71
CA VAL A 67 -9.62 10.94 11.15
C VAL A 67 -9.48 12.44 10.92
N ALA A 68 -8.34 13.02 11.27
CA ALA A 68 -8.08 14.44 11.03
C ALA A 68 -8.14 14.79 9.54
N MET A 69 -7.57 13.93 8.68
CA MET A 69 -7.67 14.08 7.22
C MET A 69 -9.09 13.92 6.71
N ALA A 70 -9.90 13.05 7.33
CA ALA A 70 -11.32 12.91 6.99
C ALA A 70 -12.11 14.18 7.33
N VAL A 71 -11.86 14.79 8.50
CA VAL A 71 -12.49 16.06 8.87
C VAL A 71 -12.10 17.18 7.91
N PHE A 72 -10.82 17.26 7.54
CA PHE A 72 -10.34 18.23 6.55
C PHE A 72 -10.97 18.01 5.17
N GLU A 73 -10.98 16.76 4.69
CA GLU A 73 -11.59 16.39 3.41
C GLU A 73 -13.11 16.64 3.43
N TRP A 74 -13.80 16.38 4.55
CA TRP A 74 -15.21 16.71 4.75
C TRP A 74 -15.46 18.21 4.57
N ALA A 75 -14.71 19.06 5.27
CA ALA A 75 -14.87 20.51 5.17
C ALA A 75 -14.66 21.01 3.74
N LEU A 76 -13.66 20.45 3.02
CA LEU A 76 -13.42 20.79 1.63
C LEU A 76 -14.57 20.34 0.71
N VAL A 77 -15.04 19.10 0.88
CA VAL A 77 -16.13 18.55 0.05
C VAL A 77 -17.44 19.29 0.29
N VAL A 78 -17.80 19.58 1.54
CA VAL A 78 -19.01 20.34 1.86
C VAL A 78 -18.92 21.75 1.28
N GLY A 79 -17.80 22.45 1.49
CA GLY A 79 -17.61 23.78 0.91
C GLY A 79 -17.68 23.77 -0.62
N LEU A 80 -17.06 22.79 -1.29
CA LEU A 80 -17.17 22.64 -2.74
C LEU A 80 -18.59 22.29 -3.20
N ALA A 81 -19.31 21.44 -2.46
CA ALA A 81 -20.68 21.09 -2.77
C ALA A 81 -21.62 22.31 -2.65
N GLU A 82 -21.42 23.15 -1.62
CA GLU A 82 -22.14 24.41 -1.47
C GLU A 82 -21.82 25.39 -2.61
N MET A 83 -20.54 25.56 -2.95
CA MET A 83 -20.13 26.41 -4.07
C MET A 83 -20.70 25.95 -5.42
N LEU A 84 -20.89 24.64 -5.59
CA LEU A 84 -21.49 24.04 -6.78
C LEU A 84 -23.03 23.99 -6.72
N GLY A 85 -23.64 24.48 -5.63
CA GLY A 85 -25.10 24.56 -5.48
C GLY A 85 -25.78 23.20 -5.29
N PHE A 86 -25.11 22.22 -4.66
CA PHE A 86 -25.74 20.93 -4.38
C PHE A 86 -26.93 21.12 -3.42
N PRO A 87 -28.16 20.76 -3.82
CA PRO A 87 -29.41 21.24 -3.19
C PRO A 87 -29.80 20.51 -1.91
N ARG A 88 -28.88 19.79 -1.26
CA ARG A 88 -29.19 18.93 -0.11
C ARG A 88 -28.55 19.52 1.12
N GLY A 89 -29.38 20.17 1.94
CA GLY A 89 -28.94 20.94 3.11
C GLY A 89 -27.81 20.27 3.90
N GLU A 90 -27.00 21.11 4.53
CA GLU A 90 -25.71 20.78 5.18
C GLU A 90 -25.71 19.44 5.93
N ALA A 91 -26.78 19.15 6.68
CA ALA A 91 -26.93 17.92 7.45
C ALA A 91 -26.95 16.64 6.57
N ALA A 92 -27.67 16.65 5.44
CA ALA A 92 -27.77 15.50 4.55
C ALA A 92 -26.44 15.22 3.84
N THR A 93 -25.77 16.28 3.39
CA THR A 93 -24.45 16.21 2.75
C THR A 93 -23.39 15.71 3.73
N THR A 94 -23.43 16.21 4.98
CA THR A 94 -22.56 15.76 6.06
C THR A 94 -22.79 14.30 6.42
N ALA A 95 -24.04 13.87 6.59
CA ALA A 95 -24.37 12.49 6.90
C ALA A 95 -23.93 11.54 5.77
N ALA A 96 -24.16 11.94 4.51
CA ALA A 96 -23.73 11.16 3.35
C ALA A 96 -22.21 11.01 3.28
N TYR A 97 -21.46 12.08 3.54
CA TYR A 97 -20.00 12.04 3.60
C TYR A 97 -19.51 11.04 4.65
N TRP A 98 -19.99 11.17 5.89
CA TRP A 98 -19.52 10.31 6.99
C TRP A 98 -19.93 8.85 6.81
N LEU A 99 -21.11 8.58 6.26
CA LEU A 99 -21.55 7.24 5.93
C LEU A 99 -20.64 6.62 4.85
N ALA A 100 -20.42 7.34 3.74
CA ALA A 100 -19.54 6.88 2.66
C ALA A 100 -18.10 6.67 3.15
N TRP A 101 -17.58 7.58 3.98
CA TRP A 101 -16.26 7.45 4.58
C TRP A 101 -16.16 6.22 5.50
N THR A 102 -17.16 5.99 6.35
CA THR A 102 -17.19 4.83 7.26
C THR A 102 -17.22 3.51 6.47
N VAL A 103 -18.04 3.44 5.42
CA VAL A 103 -18.07 2.29 4.50
C VAL A 103 -16.70 2.11 3.83
N ALA A 104 -16.09 3.18 3.33
CA ALA A 104 -14.75 3.12 2.74
C ALA A 104 -13.69 2.61 3.75
N GLN A 105 -13.78 3.01 5.02
CA GLN A 105 -12.91 2.47 6.08
C GLN A 105 -13.15 0.98 6.31
N GLY A 106 -14.40 0.55 6.37
CA GLY A 106 -14.76 -0.87 6.48
C GLY A 106 -14.19 -1.69 5.33
N VAL A 107 -14.34 -1.21 4.09
CA VAL A 107 -13.75 -1.84 2.91
C VAL A 107 -12.23 -1.91 3.02
N ARG A 108 -11.59 -0.83 3.48
CA ARG A 108 -10.14 -0.76 3.62
C ARG A 108 -9.57 -1.70 4.68
N VAL A 109 -10.22 -1.80 5.83
CA VAL A 109 -9.73 -2.55 7.00
C VAL A 109 -10.16 -4.02 6.96
N ALA A 110 -11.38 -4.31 6.52
CA ALA A 110 -11.93 -5.66 6.55
C ALA A 110 -11.89 -6.33 5.16
N LEU A 111 -12.38 -5.65 4.12
CA LEU A 111 -12.60 -6.31 2.83
C LEU A 111 -11.32 -6.48 2.01
N LEU A 112 -10.50 -5.43 1.93
CA LEU A 112 -9.28 -5.44 1.11
C LEU A 112 -8.25 -6.48 1.56
N PRO A 113 -7.98 -6.69 2.87
CA PRO A 113 -7.05 -7.74 3.31
C PRO A 113 -7.56 -9.16 3.01
N VAL A 114 -8.88 -9.38 3.02
CA VAL A 114 -9.49 -10.69 2.73
C VAL A 114 -9.45 -10.99 1.23
N LEU A 115 -9.75 -10.00 0.38
CA LEU A 115 -9.78 -10.19 -1.07
C LEU A 115 -8.38 -10.25 -1.70
N PHE A 116 -7.38 -9.62 -1.07
CA PHE A 116 -6.04 -9.51 -1.62
C PHE A 116 -5.00 -9.86 -0.55
N VAL A 117 -4.88 -11.14 -0.22
CA VAL A 117 -3.88 -11.63 0.76
C VAL A 117 -2.45 -11.25 0.31
N THR A 118 -2.17 -11.34 -0.99
CA THR A 118 -0.87 -10.94 -1.59
C THR A 118 -0.57 -9.44 -1.48
N ARG A 119 -1.57 -8.61 -1.16
CA ARG A 119 -1.38 -7.17 -1.04
C ARG A 119 -0.46 -6.76 0.10
N LEU A 120 -0.47 -7.54 1.19
CA LEU A 120 0.43 -7.32 2.31
C LEU A 120 1.89 -7.55 1.88
N GLU A 121 2.12 -8.47 0.95
CA GLU A 121 3.44 -8.81 0.41
C GLU A 121 3.88 -7.80 -0.66
N GLU A 122 2.96 -7.31 -1.50
CA GLU A 122 3.23 -6.36 -2.61
C GLU A 122 3.28 -4.88 -2.18
N GLY A 123 3.33 -4.58 -0.87
CA GLY A 123 3.40 -3.21 -0.37
C GLY A 123 2.17 -2.36 -0.68
N GLY A 124 1.03 -2.97 -1.03
CA GLY A 124 -0.25 -2.28 -1.24
C GLY A 124 -0.63 -1.94 -2.68
N GLU A 125 0.23 -2.21 -3.68
CA GLU A 125 -0.12 -2.15 -5.11
C GLU A 125 -1.02 -3.33 -5.50
N LEU A 126 -2.00 -3.10 -6.38
CA LEU A 126 -2.86 -4.19 -6.89
C LEU A 126 -2.21 -4.80 -8.15
N GLY A 127 -1.87 -6.07 -8.09
CA GLY A 127 -1.57 -6.88 -9.28
C GLY A 127 -0.12 -6.82 -9.77
N ARG A 128 0.85 -6.53 -8.90
CA ARG A 128 2.26 -6.81 -9.21
C ARG A 128 2.67 -8.13 -8.58
N SER A 129 2.16 -9.21 -9.17
CA SER A 129 2.63 -10.57 -8.96
C SER A 129 4.01 -10.81 -9.61
N ARG A 130 4.95 -9.87 -9.42
CA ARG A 130 6.36 -10.13 -9.62
C ARG A 130 6.99 -10.00 -8.26
N TRP A 131 7.17 -11.15 -7.62
CA TRP A 131 8.37 -11.38 -6.82
C TRP A 131 9.52 -10.73 -7.60
N TRP A 132 10.07 -9.64 -7.06
CA TRP A 132 11.28 -9.07 -7.61
C TRP A 132 12.38 -10.07 -7.29
N ILE A 133 12.48 -11.07 -8.16
CA ILE A 133 13.65 -11.92 -8.26
C ILE A 133 14.65 -11.04 -9.02
N PRO A 134 15.74 -10.59 -8.39
CA PRO A 134 16.78 -9.85 -9.08
C PRO A 134 17.14 -10.59 -10.37
N ASP A 135 17.44 -9.90 -11.47
CA ASP A 135 17.72 -10.59 -12.74
C ASP A 135 18.88 -11.60 -12.62
N GLY A 136 19.79 -11.39 -11.66
CA GLY A 136 20.84 -12.36 -11.31
C GLY A 136 20.34 -13.67 -10.65
N GLN A 137 19.15 -13.70 -10.06
CA GLN A 137 18.51 -14.92 -9.53
C GLN A 137 17.52 -15.56 -10.52
N ARG A 138 17.13 -14.88 -11.61
CA ARG A 138 16.29 -15.50 -12.67
C ARG A 138 17.02 -16.61 -13.43
N GLN A 139 18.35 -16.55 -13.51
CA GLN A 139 19.18 -17.55 -14.18
C GLN A 139 19.41 -18.84 -13.39
N LEU A 140 18.98 -18.95 -12.13
CA LEU A 140 18.98 -20.23 -11.41
C LEU A 140 17.80 -21.13 -11.77
N SER A 141 17.05 -20.77 -12.83
CA SER A 141 16.15 -21.68 -13.50
C SER A 141 17.00 -22.81 -14.08
N ALA A 142 17.04 -23.92 -13.34
CA ALA A 142 17.72 -25.16 -13.67
C ALA A 142 17.67 -25.40 -15.17
N HIS A 143 18.81 -25.24 -15.85
CA HIS A 143 18.96 -25.79 -17.18
C HIS A 143 18.94 -27.32 -16.99
N PRO A 144 17.96 -28.05 -17.56
CA PRO A 144 18.01 -29.51 -17.56
C PRO A 144 19.05 -30.04 -18.56
N GLY A 145 19.71 -29.14 -19.31
CA GLY A 145 20.77 -29.45 -20.25
C GLY A 145 22.12 -29.29 -19.59
N ASP A 146 22.88 -30.37 -19.62
CA ASP A 146 24.29 -30.50 -19.27
C ASP A 146 24.57 -30.69 -17.78
N GLY A 147 24.55 -31.96 -17.37
CA GLY A 147 25.15 -32.45 -16.14
C GLY A 147 26.67 -32.30 -16.13
N GLU A 148 27.18 -31.08 -16.33
CA GLU A 148 28.49 -30.72 -15.80
C GLU A 148 28.33 -30.54 -14.29
N ALA A 149 29.05 -31.38 -13.55
CA ALA A 149 29.05 -31.41 -12.11
C ALA A 149 29.11 -29.99 -11.52
N LEU A 150 28.02 -29.58 -10.87
CA LEU A 150 28.02 -28.47 -9.93
C LEU A 150 29.29 -28.63 -9.07
N PRO A 151 30.19 -27.62 -9.00
CA PRO A 151 31.45 -27.76 -8.31
C PRO A 151 31.16 -28.26 -6.90
N GLU A 152 31.81 -29.36 -6.52
CA GLU A 152 31.59 -30.15 -5.29
C GLU A 152 31.54 -29.31 -4.01
N ARG A 153 32.10 -28.09 -4.07
CA ARG A 153 32.06 -27.07 -3.02
C ARG A 153 30.68 -26.46 -2.77
N LEU A 154 29.83 -26.30 -3.79
CA LEU A 154 28.49 -25.75 -3.63
C LEU A 154 27.49 -26.82 -3.19
N SER A 155 27.62 -28.05 -3.67
CA SER A 155 26.82 -29.17 -3.15
C SER A 155 27.13 -29.45 -1.68
N ALA A 156 28.38 -29.30 -1.23
CA ALA A 156 28.74 -29.44 0.20
C ALA A 156 28.11 -28.37 1.12
N LEU A 157 27.80 -27.17 0.60
CA LEU A 157 27.13 -26.11 1.38
C LEU A 157 25.64 -26.41 1.61
N TRP A 158 25.00 -27.12 0.67
CA TRP A 158 23.57 -27.48 0.74
C TRP A 158 23.32 -28.91 1.21
N ALA A 159 24.30 -29.80 1.08
CA ALA A 159 24.29 -31.16 1.59
C ALA A 159 24.76 -31.26 3.04
N ARG A 160 25.07 -30.13 3.71
CA ARG A 160 25.21 -30.12 5.16
C ARG A 160 23.85 -30.53 5.71
N PRO A 161 23.71 -31.72 6.33
CA PRO A 161 22.47 -32.06 7.00
C PRO A 161 22.21 -30.93 8.00
N ALA A 162 20.95 -30.54 8.16
CA ALA A 162 20.51 -29.82 9.34
C ALA A 162 20.72 -30.74 10.56
N HIS A 163 21.97 -30.97 10.92
CA HIS A 163 22.38 -31.61 12.14
C HIS A 163 22.66 -30.49 13.12
N ASP A 164 21.58 -30.03 13.74
CA ASP A 164 21.47 -30.09 15.18
C ASP A 164 20.01 -29.78 15.54
N ASP A 165 19.36 -30.71 16.26
CA ASP A 165 18.04 -30.54 16.89
C ASP A 165 18.11 -29.55 18.10
N GLY A 166 19.00 -28.56 18.02
CA GLY A 166 19.05 -27.47 18.96
C GLY A 166 17.85 -26.54 18.75
N PRO A 167 17.29 -25.95 19.83
CA PRO A 167 16.26 -24.93 19.68
C PRO A 167 16.78 -23.83 18.76
N LEU A 168 16.00 -23.52 17.72
CA LEU A 168 16.29 -22.44 16.79
C LEU A 168 16.57 -21.16 17.60
N ASP A 169 17.81 -20.68 17.53
CA ASP A 169 18.22 -19.44 18.18
C ASP A 169 17.30 -18.31 17.71
N ALA A 170 16.81 -17.52 18.66
CA ALA A 170 15.87 -16.44 18.40
C ALA A 170 16.38 -15.51 17.27
N PRO A 171 15.50 -15.03 16.38
CA PRO A 171 15.84 -14.23 15.19
C PRO A 171 16.50 -12.88 15.50
N SER A 172 16.74 -12.55 16.77
CA SER A 172 17.48 -11.36 17.21
C SER A 172 19.00 -11.50 17.11
N ARG A 173 19.54 -12.69 16.83
CA ARG A 173 20.98 -12.84 16.55
C ARG A 173 21.25 -12.51 15.09
N ILE A 174 21.37 -11.21 14.81
CA ILE A 174 22.02 -10.73 13.59
C ILE A 174 23.41 -11.38 13.57
N ALA A 175 23.65 -12.24 12.58
CA ALA A 175 24.95 -12.86 12.41
C ALA A 175 26.03 -11.76 12.37
N PRO A 176 27.19 -11.97 13.01
CA PRO A 176 28.26 -10.98 12.99
C PRO A 176 28.58 -10.59 11.54
N ILE A 177 28.62 -9.28 11.28
CA ILE A 177 28.90 -8.74 9.95
C ILE A 177 30.25 -9.32 9.49
N PRO A 178 30.32 -9.95 8.31
CA PRO A 178 31.55 -10.54 7.83
C PRO A 178 32.69 -9.49 7.78
N PRO A 179 33.89 -9.82 8.26
CA PRO A 179 34.99 -8.86 8.42
C PRO A 179 35.42 -8.20 7.10
N GLU A 180 35.19 -8.84 5.96
CA GLU A 180 35.40 -8.29 4.62
C GLU A 180 34.54 -7.05 4.33
N PHE A 181 33.32 -6.99 4.86
CA PHE A 181 32.44 -5.82 4.71
C PHE A 181 32.90 -4.65 5.59
N LEU A 182 33.47 -4.95 6.75
CA LEU A 182 34.06 -3.94 7.63
C LEU A 182 35.34 -3.34 7.03
N ALA A 183 36.04 -4.07 6.16
CA ALA A 183 37.24 -3.58 5.47
C ALA A 183 36.91 -2.47 4.47
N VAL A 184 35.76 -2.56 3.79
CA VAL A 184 35.28 -1.52 2.83
C VAL A 184 34.85 -0.24 3.55
N LEU A 185 34.33 -0.38 4.77
CA LEU A 185 33.85 0.75 5.58
C LEU A 185 34.95 1.48 6.35
N ARG A 186 36.21 1.02 6.29
CA ARG A 186 37.33 1.81 6.82
C ARG A 186 37.65 2.90 5.81
N PRO A 187 37.29 4.18 6.07
CA PRO A 187 37.69 5.27 5.19
C PRO A 187 39.21 5.24 5.10
N GLY A 188 39.70 5.19 3.85
CA GLY A 188 41.13 5.16 3.56
C GLY A 188 41.84 6.23 4.37
N ARG A 189 42.71 5.77 5.27
CA ARG A 189 43.67 6.62 5.98
C ARG A 189 44.49 7.26 4.86
N ARG A 190 44.19 8.52 4.55
CA ARG A 190 45.03 9.31 3.65
C ARG A 190 46.32 9.48 4.42
N ASP A 191 47.37 8.82 3.96
CA ASP A 191 48.71 9.09 4.41
C ASP A 191 49.03 10.52 3.98
N GLU A 192 48.99 11.45 4.94
CA GLU A 192 49.47 12.81 4.77
C GLU A 192 51.00 12.77 4.83
N SER A 193 51.62 12.96 3.65
CA SER A 193 53.06 13.21 3.47
C SER A 193 53.33 14.70 3.33
#